data_AF-A0A246KUX1-F1
#
_entry.id   AF-A0A246KUX1-F1
#
_cell.length_a   1.000
_cell.length_b   1.000
_cell.length_c   1.000
_cell.angle_alpha   90.00
_cell.angle_beta   90.00
_cell.angle_gamma   90.00
#
_symmetry.space_group_name_H-M   'P 1'
#
loop_
_entity.id
_entity.type
_entity.pdbx_description
1 polymer ?
#
loop_
_entity_poly.entity_id
_entity_poly.type
_entity_poly.pdbx_seq_one_letter_code
_entity_poly.pdbx_strand_id
1 'polypeptide(L)' 'MADADHFVEMCYSVDGGANWSNWKRRSIGEVGQYAKRVRFMRLGKSRQRVFRIRVSSPRKHDLLGAVLTPELTDD' A
#
# COMPACT_ATOMS: atom_id res chain seq x y z
N MET A 1 -25.81 0.92 11.33
CA MET A 1 -25.38 0.09 10.17
C MET A 1 -23.88 0.22 10.08
N ALA A 2 -23.15 -0.90 10.16
CA ALA A 2 -21.70 -0.87 10.25
C ALA A 2 -21.09 -0.11 9.07
N ASP A 3 -20.44 1.02 9.38
CA ASP A 3 -19.52 1.69 8.48
C ASP A 3 -18.43 0.67 8.18
N ALA A 4 -18.57 -0.01 7.04
CA ALA A 4 -17.87 -1.27 6.76
C ALA A 4 -16.42 -0.98 6.38
N ASP A 5 -15.64 -0.70 7.40
CA ASP A 5 -14.19 -0.68 7.53
C ASP A 5 -13.42 -1.04 6.24
N HIS A 6 -12.85 -0.02 5.62
CA HIS A 6 -12.22 -0.11 4.31
C HIS A 6 -10.70 -0.25 4.44
N PHE A 7 -10.10 -1.20 3.71
CA PHE A 7 -8.68 -1.49 3.85
C PHE A 7 -7.94 -1.55 2.53
N VAL A 8 -6.71 -1.05 2.54
CA VAL A 8 -5.72 -1.28 1.50
C VAL A 8 -4.63 -2.18 2.06
N GLU A 9 -4.23 -3.13 1.26
CA GLU A 9 -3.13 -4.05 1.56
C GLU A 9 -2.07 -3.93 0.48
N MET A 10 -0.81 -3.92 0.92
CA MET A 10 0.34 -3.84 0.05
C MET A 10 1.36 -4.90 0.43
N CYS A 11 1.86 -5.62 -0.58
CA CYS A 11 3.09 -6.38 -0.47
C CYS A 11 4.07 -5.92 -1.55
N TYR A 12 5.33 -6.32 -1.40
CA TYR A 12 6.36 -6.01 -2.37
C TYR A 12 7.27 -7.21 -2.62
N SER A 13 7.84 -7.25 -3.81
CA SER A 13 8.88 -8.18 -4.21
C SER A 13 10.18 -7.42 -4.48
N VAL A 14 11.30 -8.07 -4.16
CA VAL A 14 12.66 -7.56 -4.44
C VAL A 14 13.37 -8.37 -5.55
N ASP A 15 12.71 -9.40 -6.07
CA ASP A 15 13.22 -10.36 -7.06
C ASP A 15 12.31 -10.43 -8.30
N GLY A 16 11.74 -9.28 -8.70
CA GLY A 16 10.99 -9.17 -9.95
C GLY A 16 9.58 -9.79 -9.93
N GLY A 17 9.06 -10.15 -8.76
CA GLY A 17 7.73 -10.74 -8.58
C GLY A 17 7.73 -12.24 -8.32
N ALA A 18 8.91 -12.88 -8.19
CA ALA A 18 9.02 -14.29 -7.88
C ALA A 18 8.64 -14.60 -6.42
N ASN A 19 9.13 -13.80 -5.46
CA ASN A 19 8.76 -13.90 -4.05
C ASN A 19 8.15 -12.60 -3.52
N TRP A 20 7.18 -12.74 -2.61
CA TRP A 20 6.41 -11.62 -2.08
C TRP A 20 6.58 -11.52 -0.56
N SER A 21 6.75 -10.29 -0.07
CA SER A 21 6.69 -10.00 1.36
C SER A 21 5.30 -10.30 1.94
N ASN A 22 5.21 -10.41 3.25
CA ASN A 22 3.92 -10.42 3.94
C ASN A 22 3.08 -9.18 3.60
N TRP A 23 1.76 -9.38 3.54
CA TRP A 23 0.79 -8.31 3.31
C TRP A 23 0.80 -7.34 4.49
N LYS A 24 0.94 -6.05 4.17
CA LYS A 24 0.79 -4.95 5.13
C LYS A 24 -0.57 -4.32 4.91
N ARG A 25 -1.42 -4.31 5.94
CA ARG A 25 -2.77 -3.74 5.90
C ARG A 25 -2.82 -2.35 6.54
N ARG A 26 -3.57 -1.44 5.94
CA ARG A 26 -3.88 -0.11 6.46
C ARG A 26 -5.33 0.27 6.18
N SER A 27 -5.95 0.96 7.13
CA SER A 27 -7.30 1.51 6.96
C SER A 27 -7.26 2.72 6.02
N ILE A 28 -8.13 2.73 5.00
CA ILE A 28 -8.31 3.87 4.10
C ILE A 28 -9.33 4.88 4.63
N GLY A 29 -9.88 4.64 5.83
CA GLY A 29 -10.85 5.53 6.48
C GLY A 29 -12.28 4.99 6.41
N GLU A 30 -13.16 5.66 7.14
CA GLU A 30 -14.60 5.46 7.11
C GLU A 30 -15.23 6.20 5.92
N VAL A 31 -16.51 5.97 5.70
CA VAL A 31 -17.30 6.68 4.69
C VAL A 31 -17.24 8.20 4.96
N GLY A 32 -16.94 8.98 3.91
CA GLY A 32 -16.80 10.43 3.98
C GLY A 32 -15.35 10.93 4.10
N GLN A 33 -14.40 10.04 4.42
CA GLN A 33 -12.97 10.38 4.53
C GLN A 33 -12.22 10.18 3.21
N TYR A 34 -12.48 11.04 2.22
CA TYR A 34 -11.92 10.89 0.86
C TYR A 34 -10.48 11.40 0.71
N ALA A 35 -10.02 12.29 1.58
CA ALA A 35 -8.69 12.92 1.49
C ALA A 35 -7.61 12.16 2.27
N LYS A 36 -7.91 10.98 2.81
CA LYS A 36 -6.98 10.25 3.67
C LYS A 36 -5.78 9.74 2.87
N ARG A 37 -4.58 10.18 3.25
CA ARG A 37 -3.31 9.68 2.67
C ARG A 37 -2.81 8.45 3.44
N VAL A 38 -2.79 7.30 2.78
CA VAL A 38 -2.17 6.08 3.34
C VAL A 38 -0.68 6.05 3.04
N ARG A 39 0.13 5.72 4.06
CA ARG A 39 1.59 5.62 3.97
C ARG A 39 2.09 4.29 4.51
N PHE A 40 2.91 3.61 3.72
CA PHE A 40 3.65 2.43 4.14
C PHE A 40 5.11 2.80 4.36
N MET A 41 5.54 2.85 5.61
CA MET A 41 6.89 3.22 6.01
C MET A 41 7.70 1.99 6.42
N ARG A 42 9.02 2.16 6.54
CA ARG A 42 9.96 1.11 6.99
C ARG A 42 9.95 -0.11 6.07
N LEU A 43 10.05 0.15 4.77
CA LEU A 43 10.08 -0.90 3.75
C LEU A 43 11.46 -1.54 3.59
N GLY A 44 12.52 -0.91 4.11
CA GLY A 44 13.89 -1.41 4.02
C GLY A 44 14.57 -1.01 2.70
N LYS A 45 15.78 -1.56 2.47
CA LYS A 45 16.61 -1.27 1.29
C LYS A 45 16.29 -2.23 0.14
N SER A 46 16.35 -1.75 -1.09
CA SER A 46 16.26 -2.58 -2.30
C SER A 46 16.80 -1.84 -3.52
N ARG A 47 17.39 -2.56 -4.49
CA ARG A 47 17.73 -1.99 -5.81
C ARG A 47 16.53 -1.93 -6.75
N GLN A 48 15.63 -2.89 -6.65
CA GLN A 48 14.42 -2.99 -7.45
C GLN A 48 13.26 -3.44 -6.56
N ARG A 49 12.06 -2.89 -6.83
CA ARG A 49 10.83 -3.25 -6.13
C ARG A 49 9.67 -3.36 -7.10
N VAL A 50 8.93 -4.45 -6.98
CA VAL A 50 7.60 -4.59 -7.57
C VAL A 50 6.59 -4.49 -6.44
N PHE A 51 5.66 -3.55 -6.54
CA PHE A 51 4.60 -3.39 -5.56
C PHE A 51 3.32 -4.04 -6.06
N ARG A 52 2.62 -4.72 -5.16
CA ARG A 52 1.28 -5.24 -5.42
C ARG A 52 0.33 -4.69 -4.38
N ILE A 53 -0.73 -4.08 -4.86
CA ILE A 53 -1.72 -3.39 -4.04
C ILE A 53 -3.06 -4.09 -4.27
N ARG A 54 -3.79 -4.35 -3.18
CA ARG A 54 -5.19 -4.77 -3.25
C ARG A 54 -6.01 -3.93 -2.28
N VAL A 55 -7.26 -3.67 -2.65
CA VAL A 55 -8.20 -2.93 -1.80
C VAL A 55 -9.36 -3.86 -1.50
N SER A 56 -9.72 -3.96 -0.22
CA SER A 56 -10.91 -4.67 0.24
C SER A 56 -11.88 -3.63 0.81
N SER A 57 -12.99 -3.46 0.10
CA SER A 57 -14.08 -2.59 0.53
C SER A 57 -15.38 -2.95 -0.20
N PRO A 58 -16.54 -2.78 0.44
CA PRO A 58 -17.85 -2.96 -0.19
C PRO A 58 -18.22 -1.86 -1.20
N ARG A 59 -17.41 -0.82 -1.39
CA ARG A 59 -17.68 0.27 -2.33
C ARG A 59 -16.61 0.39 -3.40
N LYS A 60 -16.86 1.19 -4.45
CA LYS A 60 -15.87 1.46 -5.48
C LYS A 60 -14.71 2.28 -4.90
N HIS A 61 -13.49 1.86 -5.22
CA HIS A 61 -12.26 2.56 -4.85
C HIS A 61 -11.40 2.73 -6.08
N ASP A 62 -10.98 3.96 -6.35
CA ASP A 62 -10.08 4.30 -7.44
C ASP A 62 -8.70 4.61 -6.85
N LEU A 63 -7.66 3.89 -7.30
CA LEU A 63 -6.27 4.17 -6.95
C LEU A 63 -5.74 5.24 -7.90
N LEU A 64 -5.68 6.49 -7.46
CA LEU A 64 -5.32 7.62 -8.32
C LEU A 64 -3.82 7.69 -8.63
N GLY A 65 -2.97 7.22 -7.72
CA GLY A 65 -1.54 7.27 -7.91
C GLY A 65 -0.75 6.62 -6.78
N ALA A 66 0.46 6.19 -7.11
CA ALA A 66 1.44 5.67 -6.17
C ALA A 66 2.70 6.52 -6.25
N VAL A 67 3.19 6.98 -5.09
CA VAL A 67 4.42 7.77 -4.99
C VAL A 67 5.37 7.05 -4.05
N LEU A 68 6.61 6.86 -4.51
CA LEU A 68 7.70 6.33 -3.71
C LEU A 68 8.71 7.45 -3.48
N THR A 69 9.10 7.63 -2.21
CA THR A 69 10.18 8.53 -1.83
C THR A 69 11.34 7.68 -1.32
N PRO A 70 12.31 7.31 -2.18
CA PRO A 70 13.49 6.60 -1.76
C PRO A 70 14.50 7.58 -1.13
N GLU A 71 15.26 7.08 -0.17
CA GLU A 71 16.47 7.73 0.32
C GLU A 71 17.66 6.98 -0.27
N LEU A 72 18.58 7.72 -0.90
CA LEU A 72 19.81 7.11 -1.43
C LEU A 72 20.64 6.67 -0.23
N THR A 73 21.00 5.40 -0.18
CA THR A 73 21.92 4.91 0.85
C THR A 73 23.34 5.00 0.29
N ASP A 74 24.20 5.79 0.94
CA ASP A 74 25.64 5.82 0.69
C ASP A 74 26.26 4.50 1.20
N ASP A 75 26.32 3.49 0.35
CA ASP A 75 27.11 2.26 0.53
C ASP A 75 27.96 2.02 -0.72
#